data_AF-A0A4W5PZV8-F1
#
_entry.id   AF-A0A4W5PZV8-F1
#
_cell.length_a   1.000
_cell.length_b   1.000
_cell.length_c   1.000
_cell.angle_alpha   90.00
_cell.angle_beta   90.00
_cell.angle_gamma   90.00
#
_symmetry.space_group_name_H-M   'P 1'
#
loop_
_entity.id
_entity.type
_entity.pdbx_description
1 polymer ?
#
loop_
_entity_poly.entity_id
_entity_poly.type
_entity_poly.pdbx_seq_one_letter_code
_entity_poly.pdbx_strand_id
1 'polypeptide(L)'
;MNQKELADTLEKYSDELAVICQRELKSNLKKKFQCIFEGIAKQGNPTLLNKIYTELYITEGGTGEVNNEHELRQIETTTRKQARPETAVKCNEIFKPLTGQDKLIRTVLTKGVAGIGKTVSVQKFILDWAEGKANQDVQFVFSFPFRELNLMKED
;
A
#
# COMPACT_ATOMS: atom_id res chain seq x y z
N MET A 1 -4.81 25.17 -37.63
CA MET A 1 -4.55 24.05 -36.69
C MET A 1 -5.60 22.99 -36.95
N ASN A 2 -5.20 21.80 -37.38
CA ASN A 2 -6.13 20.69 -37.60
C ASN A 2 -6.44 19.98 -36.26
N GLN A 3 -7.51 19.17 -36.20
CA GLN A 3 -7.95 18.51 -34.97
C GLN A 3 -6.90 17.56 -34.36
N LYS A 4 -6.06 16.92 -35.18
CA LYS A 4 -4.94 16.07 -34.75
C LYS A 4 -3.83 16.90 -34.09
N GLU A 5 -3.44 18.03 -34.67
CA GLU A 5 -2.44 18.92 -34.07
C GLU A 5 -2.90 19.47 -32.71
N LEU A 6 -4.18 19.77 -32.59
CA LEU A 6 -4.79 20.19 -31.32
C LEU A 6 -4.77 19.07 -30.29
N ALA A 7 -5.14 17.84 -30.68
CA ALA A 7 -5.11 16.68 -29.80
C ALA A 7 -3.69 16.39 -29.28
N ASP A 8 -2.70 16.36 -30.18
CA ASP A 8 -1.30 16.13 -29.83
C ASP A 8 -0.77 17.21 -28.86
N THR A 9 -1.19 18.47 -29.05
CA THR A 9 -0.82 19.58 -28.16
C THR A 9 -1.44 19.44 -26.77
N LEU A 10 -2.72 19.04 -26.69
CA LEU A 10 -3.42 18.82 -25.42
C LEU A 10 -2.86 17.62 -24.66
N GLU A 11 -2.55 16.53 -25.35
CA GLU A 11 -1.91 15.35 -24.76
C GLU A 11 -0.56 15.70 -24.15
N LYS A 12 0.29 16.41 -24.90
CA LYS A 12 1.58 16.88 -24.40
C LYS A 12 1.44 17.75 -23.14
N TYR A 13 0.50 18.70 -23.17
CA TYR A 13 0.25 19.56 -22.01
C TYR A 13 -0.24 18.77 -20.79
N SER A 14 -1.11 17.80 -21.01
CA SER A 14 -1.60 16.88 -19.97
C SER A 14 -0.46 16.06 -19.37
N ASP A 15 0.45 15.52 -20.19
CA ASP A 15 1.60 14.75 -19.74
C ASP A 15 2.57 15.60 -18.90
N GLU A 16 2.83 16.84 -19.33
CA GLU A 16 3.66 17.78 -18.58
C GLU A 16 3.05 18.10 -17.21
N LEU A 17 1.74 18.36 -17.15
CA LEU A 17 1.02 18.56 -15.89
C LEU A 17 1.06 17.31 -14.99
N ALA A 18 0.85 16.13 -15.56
CA ALA A 18 0.89 14.88 -14.81
C ALA A 18 2.26 14.66 -14.15
N VAL A 19 3.36 14.97 -14.86
CA VAL A 19 4.71 14.89 -14.31
C VAL A 19 4.92 15.87 -13.16
N ILE A 20 4.44 17.11 -13.28
CA ILE A 20 4.54 18.12 -12.22
C ILE A 20 3.76 17.66 -10.98
N CYS A 21 2.50 17.27 -11.14
CA CYS A 21 1.66 16.79 -10.05
C CYS A 21 2.25 15.54 -9.39
N GLN A 22 2.76 14.60 -10.18
CA GLN A 22 3.38 13.38 -9.65
C GLN A 22 4.62 13.72 -8.81
N ARG A 23 5.48 14.63 -9.27
CA ARG A 23 6.68 15.05 -8.54
C ARG A 23 6.31 15.68 -7.19
N GLU A 24 5.32 16.57 -7.18
CA GLU A 24 4.84 17.20 -5.97
C GLU A 24 4.24 16.18 -4.99
N LEU A 25 3.39 15.28 -5.48
CA LEU A 25 2.77 14.22 -4.69
C LEU A 25 3.82 13.28 -4.08
N LYS A 26 4.80 12.83 -4.86
CA LYS A 26 5.92 12.00 -4.37
C LYS A 26 6.72 12.73 -3.29
N SER A 27 7.04 14.01 -3.49
CA SER A 27 7.75 14.83 -2.49
C SER A 27 6.98 14.92 -1.17
N ASN A 28 5.67 15.18 -1.24
CA ASN A 28 4.80 15.28 -0.07
C ASN A 28 4.66 13.94 0.67
N LEU A 29 4.45 12.85 -0.06
CA LEU A 29 4.33 11.52 0.53
C LEU A 29 5.66 11.04 1.13
N LYS A 30 6.79 11.31 0.47
CA LYS A 30 8.11 11.04 1.03
C LYS A 30 8.29 11.77 2.36
N LYS A 31 8.03 13.08 2.40
CA LYS A 31 8.12 13.87 3.65
C LYS A 31 7.19 13.32 4.75
N LYS A 32 5.98 12.90 4.38
CA LYS A 32 4.98 12.36 5.32
C LYS A 32 5.37 11.00 5.91
N PHE A 33 5.98 10.12 5.11
CA PHE A 33 6.19 8.71 5.49
C PHE A 33 7.67 8.30 5.66
N GLN A 34 8.62 9.20 5.43
CA GLN A 34 10.06 8.90 5.60
C GLN A 34 10.44 8.59 7.06
N CYS A 35 9.70 9.13 8.04
CA CYS A 35 9.99 8.95 9.46
C CYS A 35 8.82 8.29 10.20
N ILE A 36 9.16 7.44 11.16
CA ILE A 36 8.24 6.88 12.15
C ILE A 36 8.70 7.34 13.54
N PHE A 37 7.74 7.52 14.45
CA PHE A 37 8.01 7.80 15.86
C PHE A 37 8.01 6.49 16.64
N GLU A 38 9.12 6.23 17.33
CA GLU A 38 9.20 5.14 18.30
C GLU A 38 8.47 5.54 19.59
N GLY A 39 7.54 4.71 20.07
CA GLY A 39 6.79 4.96 21.31
C GLY A 39 5.62 5.95 21.16
N ILE A 40 5.30 6.67 22.24
CA ILE A 40 4.19 7.64 22.26
C ILE A 40 4.67 8.93 21.58
N ALA A 41 4.00 9.32 20.49
CA ALA A 41 4.36 10.36 19.52
C ALA A 41 4.69 11.78 20.05
N LYS A 42 4.69 12.01 21.36
CA LYS A 42 5.07 13.29 21.99
C LYS A 42 6.53 13.36 22.47
N GLN A 43 7.26 12.23 22.55
CA GLN A 43 8.60 12.22 23.15
C GLN A 43 9.64 11.35 22.41
N GLY A 44 9.24 10.68 21.32
CA GLY A 44 10.14 9.84 20.52
C GLY A 44 10.93 10.65 19.50
N ASN A 45 12.19 10.27 19.28
CA ASN A 45 12.98 10.80 18.17
C ASN A 45 12.43 10.25 16.84
N PRO A 46 12.31 11.07 15.78
CA PRO A 46 11.93 10.57 14.46
C PRO A 46 13.04 9.66 13.91
N THR A 47 12.70 8.40 13.64
CA THR A 47 13.60 7.42 13.01
C THR A 47 13.20 7.21 11.55
N LEU A 48 14.19 7.13 10.65
CA LEU A 48 13.93 6.85 9.24
C LEU A 48 13.34 5.44 9.08
N LEU A 49 12.18 5.34 8.46
CA LEU A 49 11.49 4.05 8.24
C LEU A 49 12.40 3.04 7.55
N ASN A 50 13.11 3.47 6.51
CA ASN A 50 14.03 2.62 5.76
C ASN A 50 15.20 2.04 6.59
N LYS A 51 15.54 2.64 7.74
CA LYS A 51 16.60 2.13 8.63
C LYS A 51 16.13 1.00 9.55
N ILE A 52 14.84 0.96 9.86
CA ILE A 52 14.25 0.05 10.85
C ILE A 52 13.27 -0.95 10.23
N TYR A 53 12.84 -0.72 8.99
CA TYR A 53 11.88 -1.59 8.32
C TYR A 53 12.50 -2.96 8.08
N THR A 54 11.85 -3.98 8.64
CA THR A 54 12.11 -5.38 8.33
C THR A 54 10.99 -5.87 7.42
N GLU A 55 11.34 -6.64 6.38
CA GLU A 55 10.36 -7.18 5.46
C GLU A 55 9.36 -8.08 6.20
N LEU A 56 8.07 -7.77 6.09
CA LEU A 56 7.01 -8.56 6.69
C LEU A 56 6.78 -9.84 5.89
N TYR A 57 6.58 -10.95 6.61
CA TYR A 57 6.10 -12.19 6.01
C TYR A 57 4.60 -12.07 5.76
N ILE A 58 4.22 -11.73 4.53
CA ILE A 58 2.83 -11.62 4.08
C ILE A 58 2.53 -12.86 3.24
N THR A 59 1.37 -13.47 3.46
CA THR A 59 0.92 -14.64 2.71
C THR A 59 -0.41 -14.37 2.03
N GLU A 60 -0.69 -15.10 0.95
CA GLU A 60 -2.00 -15.06 0.29
C GLU A 60 -3.10 -15.50 1.27
N GLY A 61 -4.12 -14.64 1.45
CA GLY A 61 -5.29 -14.97 2.25
C GLY A 61 -6.17 -16.01 1.53
N GLY A 62 -6.71 -16.98 2.26
CA GLY A 62 -7.66 -17.95 1.71
C GLY A 62 -8.93 -17.29 1.15
N THR A 63 -9.64 -18.01 0.26
CA THR A 63 -10.94 -17.60 -0.30
C THR A 63 -11.89 -17.16 0.81
N GLY A 64 -12.33 -15.90 0.73
CA GLY A 64 -12.84 -15.15 1.86
C GLY A 64 -14.18 -15.64 2.39
N GLU A 65 -14.18 -16.01 3.66
CA GLU A 65 -15.30 -15.75 4.54
C GLU A 65 -14.85 -14.71 5.57
N VAL A 66 -15.70 -13.72 5.82
CA VAL A 66 -15.59 -12.86 7.00
C VAL A 66 -15.98 -13.75 8.18
N ASN A 67 -15.00 -14.50 8.71
CA ASN A 67 -15.27 -15.34 9.87
C ASN A 67 -15.58 -14.42 11.06
N ASN A 68 -16.85 -14.36 11.47
CA ASN A 68 -17.34 -13.57 12.62
C ASN A 68 -17.00 -14.23 13.97
N GLU A 69 -16.07 -15.17 13.99
CA GLU A 69 -15.78 -16.00 15.15
C GLU A 69 -14.55 -15.51 15.92
N HIS A 70 -14.64 -15.62 17.26
CA HIS A 70 -13.58 -15.28 18.20
C HIS A 70 -12.25 -15.96 17.86
N GLU A 71 -11.15 -15.28 18.23
CA GLU A 71 -9.74 -15.57 17.90
C GLU A 71 -9.28 -17.02 18.16
N LEU A 72 -10.02 -17.81 18.94
CA LEU A 72 -9.72 -19.19 19.29
C LEU A 72 -9.88 -20.21 18.14
N ARG A 73 -10.76 -19.97 17.15
CA ARG A 73 -10.98 -20.91 16.03
C ARG A 73 -9.98 -20.77 14.86
N GLN A 74 -9.11 -19.76 14.91
CA GLN A 74 -8.06 -19.59 13.91
C GLN A 74 -6.98 -20.69 13.99
N ILE A 75 -6.71 -21.23 15.19
CA ILE A 75 -5.72 -22.28 15.44
C ILE A 75 -6.17 -23.63 14.82
N GLU A 76 -7.44 -24.01 15.00
CA GLU A 76 -7.98 -25.25 14.43
C GLU A 76 -7.99 -25.23 12.89
N THR A 77 -8.25 -24.07 12.29
CA THR A 77 -8.32 -23.94 10.82
C THR A 77 -6.93 -23.95 10.16
N THR A 78 -5.90 -23.42 10.83
CA THR A 78 -4.50 -23.49 10.35
C THR A 78 -3.95 -24.92 10.44
N THR A 79 -4.31 -25.66 11.48
CA THR A 79 -3.87 -27.06 11.68
C THR A 79 -4.35 -27.97 10.53
N ARG A 80 -5.53 -27.69 9.95
CA ARG A 80 -6.09 -28.46 8.83
C ARG A 80 -5.52 -28.08 7.45
N LYS A 81 -4.83 -26.95 7.33
CA LYS A 81 -4.28 -26.41 6.06
C LYS A 81 -2.80 -26.73 5.79
N GLN A 82 -2.13 -27.48 6.67
CA GLN A 82 -0.73 -27.90 6.50
C GLN A 82 -0.42 -28.71 5.21
N ALA A 83 -1.40 -28.97 4.35
CA ALA A 83 -1.21 -29.69 3.09
C ALA A 83 -0.80 -28.82 1.89
N ARG A 84 -0.92 -27.48 1.94
CA ARG A 84 -0.52 -26.59 0.81
C ARG A 84 0.50 -25.55 1.28
N PRO A 85 1.66 -25.41 0.61
CA PRO A 85 2.63 -24.36 0.92
C PRO A 85 1.97 -22.98 0.84
N GLU A 86 2.15 -22.15 1.85
CA GLU A 86 1.72 -20.76 1.82
C GLU A 86 2.53 -19.99 0.78
N THR A 87 1.84 -19.26 -0.10
CA THR A 87 2.50 -18.39 -1.08
C THR A 87 2.87 -17.09 -0.37
N ALA A 88 4.16 -16.90 -0.11
CA ALA A 88 4.67 -15.63 0.41
C ALA A 88 4.58 -14.54 -0.66
N VAL A 89 4.19 -13.34 -0.26
CA VAL A 89 4.00 -12.18 -1.13
C VAL A 89 4.82 -11.02 -0.59
N LYS A 90 5.62 -10.39 -1.44
CA LYS A 90 6.34 -9.17 -1.05
C LYS A 90 5.41 -7.98 -1.01
N CYS A 91 5.63 -7.06 -0.07
CA CYS A 91 4.77 -5.88 0.08
C CYS A 91 4.68 -5.02 -1.20
N ASN A 92 5.78 -4.90 -1.96
CA ASN A 92 5.81 -4.16 -3.23
C ASN A 92 5.26 -4.97 -4.41
N GLU A 93 4.78 -6.18 -4.19
CA GLU A 93 4.26 -7.07 -5.23
C GLU A 93 2.78 -7.44 -4.99
N ILE A 94 2.12 -6.83 -4.02
CA ILE A 94 0.73 -7.15 -3.63
C ILE A 94 -0.31 -6.98 -4.73
N PHE A 95 -0.01 -6.19 -5.77
CA PHE A 95 -0.89 -6.00 -6.94
C PHE A 95 -0.47 -6.84 -8.15
N LYS A 96 0.70 -7.51 -8.09
CA LYS A 96 1.13 -8.38 -9.17
C LYS A 96 0.29 -9.67 -9.16
N PRO A 97 -0.10 -10.20 -10.32
CA PRO A 97 -0.79 -11.48 -10.38
C PRO A 97 0.04 -12.57 -9.71
N LEU A 98 -0.60 -13.44 -8.93
CA LEU A 98 0.05 -14.60 -8.34
C LEU A 98 0.26 -15.68 -9.41
N THR A 99 1.20 -16.60 -9.17
CA THR A 99 1.51 -17.69 -10.09
C THR A 99 0.25 -18.50 -10.41
N GLY A 100 -0.15 -18.51 -11.68
CA GLY A 100 -1.35 -19.21 -12.15
C GLY A 100 -2.65 -18.38 -12.15
N GLN A 101 -2.58 -17.08 -11.84
CA GLN A 101 -3.69 -16.14 -12.02
C GLN A 101 -3.37 -15.15 -13.15
N ASP A 102 -4.22 -15.10 -14.17
CA ASP A 102 -4.13 -14.11 -15.26
C ASP A 102 -4.90 -12.81 -14.97
N LYS A 103 -5.65 -12.77 -13.86
CA LYS A 103 -6.49 -11.61 -13.51
C LYS A 103 -5.67 -10.54 -12.80
N LEU A 104 -5.84 -9.30 -13.26
CA LEU A 104 -5.28 -8.12 -12.60
C LEU A 104 -5.87 -7.96 -11.18
N ILE A 105 -5.00 -7.84 -10.18
CA ILE A 105 -5.42 -7.56 -8.81
C ILE A 105 -5.74 -6.07 -8.69
N ARG A 106 -7.01 -5.75 -8.43
CA ARG A 106 -7.49 -4.37 -8.25
C ARG A 106 -7.69 -3.99 -6.79
N THR A 107 -7.75 -4.96 -5.89
CA THR A 107 -8.07 -4.73 -4.47
C THR A 107 -7.34 -5.75 -3.61
N VAL A 108 -6.73 -5.28 -2.53
CA VAL A 108 -6.01 -6.08 -1.54
C VAL A 108 -6.56 -5.75 -0.16
N LEU A 109 -6.80 -6.77 0.66
CA LEU A 109 -7.17 -6.61 2.07
C LEU A 109 -6.16 -7.35 2.93
N THR A 110 -5.31 -6.60 3.65
CA THR A 110 -4.36 -7.17 4.60
C THR A 110 -5.06 -7.45 5.93
N LYS A 111 -5.08 -8.71 6.36
CA LYS A 111 -5.61 -9.13 7.67
C LYS A 111 -4.47 -9.50 8.61
N GLY A 112 -4.68 -9.37 9.91
CA GLY A 112 -3.72 -9.72 10.94
C GLY A 112 -4.04 -9.06 12.28
N VAL A 113 -3.41 -9.53 13.35
CA VAL A 113 -3.62 -9.02 14.72
C VAL A 113 -3.19 -7.56 14.87
N ALA A 114 -3.65 -6.89 15.94
CA ALA A 114 -3.21 -5.53 16.27
C ALA A 114 -1.68 -5.48 16.46
N GLY A 115 -1.05 -4.38 16.06
CA GLY A 115 0.40 -4.21 16.21
C GLY A 115 1.30 -4.97 15.21
N ILE A 116 0.77 -5.92 14.42
CA ILE A 116 1.58 -6.76 13.51
C ILE A 116 2.25 -6.01 12.33
N GLY A 117 2.02 -4.71 12.19
CA GLY A 117 2.67 -3.90 11.15
C GLY A 117 1.82 -3.56 9.92
N LYS A 118 0.51 -3.83 9.91
CA LYS A 118 -0.40 -3.51 8.76
C LYS A 118 -0.30 -2.05 8.28
N THR A 119 -0.25 -1.09 9.20
CA THR A 119 -0.12 0.34 8.83
C THR A 119 1.27 0.66 8.32
N VAL A 120 2.31 0.10 8.95
CA VAL A 120 3.72 0.33 8.58
C VAL A 120 4.02 -0.24 7.20
N SER A 121 3.43 -1.37 6.80
CA SER A 121 3.58 -1.92 5.44
C SER A 121 2.98 -1.01 4.37
N VAL A 122 1.80 -0.42 4.63
CA VAL A 122 1.20 0.57 3.72
C VAL A 122 2.08 1.81 3.60
N GLN A 123 2.60 2.33 4.72
CA GLN A 123 3.53 3.47 4.72
C GLN A 123 4.82 3.15 3.94
N LYS A 124 5.35 1.93 4.11
CA LYS A 124 6.54 1.47 3.39
C LYS A 124 6.31 1.37 1.88
N PHE A 125 5.19 0.80 1.45
CA PHE A 125 4.79 0.74 0.04
C PHE A 125 4.75 2.16 -0.58
N ILE A 126 4.09 3.10 0.12
CA ILE A 126 3.97 4.50 -0.35
C ILE A 126 5.35 5.16 -0.41
N LEU A 127 6.21 4.94 0.60
CA LEU A 127 7.55 5.51 0.63
C LEU A 127 8.42 4.97 -0.51
N ASP A 128 8.40 3.67 -0.77
CA ASP A 128 9.15 3.07 -1.88
C ASP A 128 8.67 3.58 -3.24
N TRP A 129 7.37 3.78 -3.42
CA TRP A 129 6.82 4.42 -4.61
C TRP A 129 7.28 5.88 -4.75
N ALA A 130 7.25 6.64 -3.66
CA ALA A 130 7.65 8.04 -3.63
C ALA A 130 9.16 8.24 -3.86
N GLU A 131 9.98 7.28 -3.43
CA GLU A 131 11.43 7.27 -3.65
C GLU A 131 11.85 6.70 -5.01
N GLY A 132 10.90 6.24 -5.83
CA GLY A 132 11.21 5.69 -7.15
C GLY A 132 11.71 4.24 -7.14
N LYS A 133 11.60 3.53 -6.01
CA LYS A 133 12.17 2.19 -5.82
C LYS A 133 11.28 1.07 -6.35
N ALA A 134 9.97 1.25 -6.30
CA ALA A 134 9.00 0.24 -6.70
C ALA A 134 7.71 0.85 -7.25
N ASN A 135 6.89 0.03 -7.93
CA ASN A 135 5.55 0.37 -8.41
C ASN A 135 5.49 1.63 -9.31
N GLN A 136 6.53 1.90 -10.11
CA GLN A 136 6.57 3.09 -10.97
C GLN A 136 5.64 3.03 -12.18
N ASP A 137 5.05 1.87 -12.43
CA ASP A 137 3.89 1.66 -13.30
C ASP A 137 2.61 2.35 -12.75
N VAL A 138 2.55 2.64 -11.45
CA VAL A 138 1.46 3.40 -10.83
C VAL A 138 1.72 4.91 -10.96
N GLN A 139 0.84 5.60 -11.67
CA GLN A 139 0.97 7.04 -11.92
C GLN A 139 0.79 7.89 -10.65
N PHE A 140 -0.19 7.58 -9.81
CA PHE A 140 -0.52 8.33 -8.60
C PHE A 140 -0.90 7.40 -7.44
N VAL A 141 -0.49 7.78 -6.23
CA VAL A 141 -0.83 7.05 -5.00
C VAL A 141 -1.45 8.03 -4.01
N PHE A 142 -2.62 7.70 -3.47
CA PHE A 142 -3.31 8.52 -2.48
C PHE A 142 -3.49 7.73 -1.19
N SER A 143 -3.15 8.35 -0.06
CA SER A 143 -3.29 7.75 1.26
C SER A 143 -4.51 8.32 1.97
N PHE A 144 -5.40 7.43 2.41
CA PHE A 144 -6.62 7.79 3.14
C PHE A 144 -6.64 7.16 4.53
N PRO A 145 -6.14 7.86 5.56
CA PRO A 145 -6.17 7.35 6.93
C PRO A 145 -7.62 7.35 7.44
N PHE A 146 -8.20 6.17 7.66
CA PHE A 146 -9.57 6.04 8.15
C PHE A 146 -9.83 6.82 9.45
N ARG A 147 -8.83 6.92 10.33
CA ARG A 147 -8.93 7.73 11.54
C ARG A 147 -9.18 9.21 11.25
N GLU A 148 -8.55 9.76 10.22
CA GLU A 148 -8.73 11.16 9.80
C GLU A 148 -10.06 11.32 9.06
N LEU A 149 -10.39 10.40 8.16
CA LEU A 149 -11.66 10.40 7.43
C LEU A 149 -12.87 10.37 8.36
N ASN A 150 -12.85 9.54 9.39
CA ASN A 150 -13.96 9.41 10.35
C ASN A 150 -14.18 10.67 11.20
N LEU A 151 -13.24 11.62 11.21
CA LEU A 151 -13.37 12.90 11.91
C LEU A 151 -13.99 13.99 11.02
N MET A 152 -14.08 13.76 9.71
CA MET A 152 -14.75 14.67 8.78
C MET A 152 -16.26 14.55 8.97
N LYS A 153 -16.94 15.70 9.09
CA LYS A 153 -18.40 15.78 9.07
C LYS A 153 -18.83 16.29 7.70
N GLU A 154 -20.02 15.91 7.27
CA GLU A 154 -20.68 16.58 6.16
C GLU A 154 -21.00 18.02 6.59
N ASP A 155 -20.64 18.99 5.76
CA ASP A 155 -21.08 20.39 5.90
C ASP A 155 -22.48 20.59 5.31
#